data_AF-A0A7C0UX78-F1
#
_entry.id   AF-A0A7C0UX78-F1
#
_cell.length_a   1.000
_cell.length_b   1.000
_cell.length_c   1.000
_cell.angle_alpha   90.00
_cell.angle_beta   90.00
_cell.angle_gamma   90.00
#
_symmetry.space_group_name_H-M   'P 1'
#
loop_
_entity.id
_entity.type
_entity.pdbx_description
1 polymer ?
#
loop_
_entity_poly.entity_id
_entity_poly.type
_entity_poly.pdbx_seq_one_letter_code
_entity_poly.pdbx_strand_id
1 'polypeptide(L)' 'MTQSKTEFRFIKPGEVRVRFAPSPTGFLHLGLARTALVNYIFARKNEGKFIIRIEDTDVKRSKEVFEKDILEGLK' A
#
# COMPACT_ATOMS: atom_id res chain seq x y z
N MET A 1 28.10 -3.10 15.02
CA MET A 1 27.98 -2.08 13.94
C MET A 1 27.02 -2.65 12.92
N THR A 2 25.81 -2.17 12.68
CA THR A 2 25.18 -0.87 12.96
C THR A 2 23.68 -1.17 13.02
N GLN A 3 23.06 -1.04 14.19
CA GLN A 3 21.59 -1.07 14.27
C GLN A 3 21.10 0.21 13.60
N SER A 4 20.69 0.10 12.34
CA SER A 4 19.95 1.14 11.63
C SER A 4 18.65 1.35 12.39
N LYS A 5 18.60 2.39 13.23
CA LYS A 5 17.38 2.85 13.88
C LYS A 5 16.37 3.18 12.78
N THR A 6 15.36 2.36 12.61
CA THR A 6 14.13 2.78 11.92
C THR A 6 13.55 3.91 12.75
N GLU A 7 13.78 5.16 12.33
CA GLU A 7 13.14 6.30 12.99
C GLU A 7 11.63 6.19 12.79
N PHE A 8 10.90 5.95 13.88
CA PHE A 8 9.46 6.06 13.91
C PHE A 8 9.08 7.51 13.63
N ARG A 9 8.74 7.79 12.37
CA ARG A 9 8.29 9.12 11.97
C ARG A 9 6.81 9.25 12.28
N PHE A 10 6.51 9.94 13.38
CA PHE A 10 5.15 10.31 13.73
C PHE A 10 4.56 11.20 12.62
N ILE A 11 3.29 10.92 12.28
CA ILE A 11 2.52 11.78 11.37
C ILE A 11 2.25 13.12 12.04
N LYS A 12 2.34 14.21 11.28
CA LYS A 12 1.98 15.53 11.82
C LYS A 12 0.45 15.58 12.00
N PRO A 13 -0.06 16.18 13.09
CA PRO A 13 -1.50 16.41 13.22
C PRO A 13 -2.04 17.15 11.99
N GLY A 14 -3.11 16.63 11.37
CA GLY A 14 -3.70 17.18 10.16
C GLY A 14 -3.10 16.68 8.83
N GLU A 15 -2.03 15.89 8.85
CA GLU A 15 -1.46 15.28 7.64
C GLU A 15 -2.40 14.18 7.10
N VAL A 16 -2.91 14.37 5.87
CA VAL A 16 -3.73 13.35 5.21
C VAL A 16 -2.86 12.17 4.81
N ARG A 17 -3.19 10.98 5.30
CA ARG A 17 -2.47 9.74 5.01
C ARG A 17 -3.47 8.61 4.79
N VAL A 18 -3.43 8.01 3.61
CA VAL A 18 -4.27 6.86 3.24
C VAL A 18 -3.41 5.68 2.83
N ARG A 19 -3.99 4.48 2.95
CA ARG A 19 -3.33 3.25 2.55
C ARG A 19 -4.20 2.42 1.61
N PHE A 20 -3.55 1.78 0.65
CA PHE A 20 -4.07 0.63 -0.07
C PHE A 20 -3.36 -0.60 0.47
N ALA A 21 -4.13 -1.51 1.10
CA ALA A 21 -3.59 -2.70 1.75
C ALA A 21 -4.13 -3.99 1.12
N PRO A 22 -3.64 -4.38 -0.07
CA PRO A 22 -4.07 -5.60 -0.72
C PRO A 22 -3.38 -6.82 -0.11
N SER A 23 -4.12 -7.91 0.06
CA SER A 23 -3.53 -9.22 0.35
C SER A 23 -3.04 -9.86 -0.96
N PRO A 24 -1.81 -10.41 -1.03
CA PRO A 24 -1.25 -11.01 -2.23
C PRO A 24 -1.79 -12.44 -2.42
N THR A 25 -3.10 -12.62 -2.34
CA THR A 25 -3.78 -13.93 -2.47
C THR A 25 -4.42 -14.14 -3.85
N GLY A 26 -4.31 -13.16 -4.74
CA GLY A 26 -4.83 -13.18 -6.11
C GLY A 26 -4.39 -11.96 -6.91
N PHE A 27 -4.70 -11.97 -8.21
CA PHE A 27 -4.33 -10.89 -9.13
C PHE A 27 -5.10 -9.59 -8.87
N LEU A 28 -4.51 -8.48 -9.28
CA LEU A 28 -5.15 -7.18 -9.28
C LEU A 28 -6.37 -7.20 -10.21
N HIS A 29 -7.54 -6.84 -9.67
CA HIS A 29 -8.78 -6.73 -10.44
C HIS A 29 -9.38 -5.33 -10.31
N LEU A 30 -10.40 -5.04 -11.12
CA LEU A 30 -10.99 -3.69 -11.23
C LEU A 30 -11.45 -3.10 -9.89
N GLY A 31 -12.02 -3.92 -9.01
CA GLY A 31 -12.42 -3.51 -7.66
C GLY A 31 -11.25 -3.02 -6.79
N LEU A 32 -10.12 -3.72 -6.83
CA LEU A 32 -8.90 -3.30 -6.13
C LEU A 32 -8.28 -2.06 -6.77
N ALA A 33 -8.20 -2.02 -8.10
CA ALA A 33 -7.69 -0.87 -8.86
C ALA A 33 -8.49 0.40 -8.56
N ARG A 34 -9.84 0.31 -8.52
CA ARG A 34 -10.72 1.43 -8.16
C ARG A 34 -10.42 1.95 -6.76
N THR A 35 -10.21 1.05 -5.79
CA THR A 35 -9.94 1.43 -4.40
C THR A 35 -8.58 2.14 -4.28
N ALA A 36 -7.55 1.61 -4.94
CA ALA A 36 -6.23 2.24 -5.00
C ALA A 36 -6.31 3.64 -5.65
N LEU A 37 -7.03 3.76 -6.77
CA LEU A 37 -7.19 5.02 -7.50
C LEU A 37 -7.90 6.09 -6.67
N VAL A 38 -9.00 5.75 -6.00
CA VAL A 38 -9.76 6.70 -5.15
C VAL A 38 -8.87 7.20 -4.01
N ASN A 39 -8.15 6.32 -3.33
CA ASN A 39 -7.22 6.70 -2.27
C ASN A 39 -6.08 7.57 -2.80
N TYR A 40 -5.50 7.22 -3.96
CA TYR A 40 -4.45 8.00 -4.60
C TYR A 40 -4.92 9.42 -4.95
N ILE A 41 -6.09 9.57 -5.59
CA ILE A 41 -6.66 10.86 -5.95
C ILE A 41 -6.96 11.69 -4.69
N PHE A 42 -7.53 11.07 -3.66
CA PHE A 42 -7.81 11.74 -2.38
C PHE A 42 -6.54 12.25 -1.71
N ALA A 43 -5.48 11.42 -1.65
CA ALA A 43 -4.19 11.83 -1.11
C ALA A 43 -3.60 12.98 -1.92
N ARG A 44 -3.59 12.87 -3.25
CA ARG A 44 -3.06 13.89 -4.17
C ARG A 44 -3.78 15.23 -4.01
N LYS A 45 -5.12 15.21 -3.92
CA LYS A 45 -5.95 16.42 -3.77
C LYS A 45 -5.66 17.17 -2.46
N ASN A 46 -5.33 16.44 -1.39
CA ASN A 46 -5.08 17.02 -0.07
C ASN A 46 -3.59 17.11 0.28
N GLU A 47 -2.70 17.04 -0.72
CA GLU A 47 -1.23 17.06 -0.53
C GLU A 47 -0.72 16.02 0.49
N GLY A 48 -1.46 14.93 0.62
CA GLY A 48 -1.23 13.86 1.57
C GLY A 48 -0.30 12.77 1.04
N LYS A 49 -0.24 11.66 1.80
CA LYS A 49 0.54 10.48 1.44
C LYS A 49 -0.35 9.30 1.11
N PHE A 50 -0.09 8.66 -0.03
CA PHE A 50 -0.66 7.38 -0.42
C PHE A 50 0.36 6.28 -0.17
N ILE A 51 -0.03 5.23 0.54
CA ILE A 51 0.87 4.17 0.98
C ILE A 51 0.35 2.83 0.49
N ILE A 52 1.23 2.05 -0.12
CA ILE A 52 0.97 0.67 -0.45
C ILE A 52 1.51 -0.19 0.69
N ARG A 53 0.68 -1.07 1.24
CA ARG A 53 1.07 -2.03 2.27
C ARG A 53 0.58 -3.41 1.90
N ILE A 54 1.46 -4.25 1.39
CA ILE A 54 1.12 -5.65 1.11
C ILE A 54 0.76 -6.33 2.43
N GLU A 55 -0.38 -7.02 2.44
CA GLU A 55 -0.90 -7.71 3.62
C GLU A 55 -0.73 -9.23 3.45
N ASP A 56 0.48 -9.71 3.74
CA ASP A 56 0.99 -11.08 3.55
C ASP A 56 0.77 -12.00 4.76
N THR A 57 -0.16 -11.65 5.66
CA THR A 57 -0.41 -12.40 6.90
C THR A 57 -0.91 -13.83 6.68
N ASP A 58 -1.54 -14.10 5.53
CA ASP A 58 -1.97 -15.44 5.14
C ASP A 58 -0.88 -16.13 4.30
N VAL A 59 0.07 -16.76 4.97
CA VAL A 59 1.24 -17.40 4.34
C VAL A 59 0.86 -18.50 3.33
N LYS A 60 -0.28 -19.19 3.52
CA LYS A 60 -0.68 -20.30 2.65
C LYS A 60 -1.20 -19.82 1.30
N ARG A 61 -1.87 -18.68 1.28
CA ARG A 61 -2.47 -18.10 0.06
C ARG A 61 -1.61 -17.02 -0.57
N SER A 62 -0.72 -16.41 0.20
CA SER A 62 0.18 -15.37 -0.27
C SER A 62 1.23 -15.94 -1.23
N LYS A 63 1.34 -15.34 -2.42
CA LYS A 63 2.38 -15.71 -3.40
C LYS A 63 3.05 -14.47 -3.96
N GLU A 64 4.36 -14.55 -4.17
CA GLU A 64 5.14 -13.45 -4.76
C GLU A 64 4.63 -13.01 -6.13
N VAL A 65 4.06 -13.93 -6.92
CA VAL A 65 3.49 -13.60 -8.25
C VAL A 65 2.35 -12.59 -8.13
N PHE A 66 1.51 -12.73 -7.10
CA PHE A 66 0.38 -11.83 -6.88
C PHE A 66 0.85 -10.48 -6.34
N GLU A 67 1.85 -10.49 -5.46
CA GLU A 67 2.47 -9.25 -4.99
C GLU A 67 3.09 -8.45 -6.14
N LYS A 68 3.86 -9.10 -7.01
CA LYS A 68 4.48 -8.47 -8.19
C LYS A 68 3.42 -7.89 -9.13
N ASP A 69 2.38 -8.67 -9.44
CA ASP A 69 1.26 -8.22 -10.28
C ASP A 69 0.58 -6.98 -9.71
N ILE A 70 0.28 -6.98 -8.39
CA ILE A 70 -0.30 -5.82 -7.71
C ILE A 70 0.61 -4.60 -7.80
N LEU A 71 1.92 -4.75 -7.55
CA LEU A 71 2.85 -3.63 -7.57
C LEU A 71 3.09 -3.10 -8.99
N GLU A 72 3.14 -3.96 -10.00
CA GLU A 72 3.29 -3.56 -11.40
C GLU A 72 2.02 -2.88 -11.94
N GLY A 73 0.83 -3.39 -11.60
CA GLY A 73 -0.44 -2.79 -12.00
C GLY A 73 -0.75 -1.43 -11.37
N LEU A 74 0.05 -0.99 -10.38
CA LEU A 74 -0.08 0.31 -9.71
C LEU A 74 1.01 1.33 -10.10
N LYS A 75 1.99 0.95 -10.93
CA LYS A 75 3.00 1.87 -11.48
C LYS A 75 2.40 2.74 -12.58
#